data_AF-A0A484IAC4-F1
#
_entry.id   AF-A0A484IAC4-F1
#
_cell.length_a   1.000
_cell.length_b   1.000
_cell.length_c   1.000
_cell.angle_alpha   90.00
_cell.angle_beta   90.00
_cell.angle_gamma   90.00
#
_symmetry.space_group_name_H-M   'P 1'
#
loop_
_entity.id
_entity.type
_entity.pdbx_description
1 polymer ?
#
loop_
_entity_poly.entity_id
_entity_poly.type
_entity_poly.pdbx_seq_one_letter_code
_entity_poly.pdbx_strand_id
1 'polypeptide(L)'
;MVCIIHLVLLNRKQKEKLIIKLAGEGKPVREIAKLVHMSINDICEIIRKASGDENDSESDHAKLEEKPISKLSPYAQSFYLFREKKRPTDVVIALDLDADTVLKYYQDYLRLNGKYELVNLYHQLGKDLHLFLHLLDKVKEECLTKADIQALISSLHTIGKMQNDILYLDEQYKKRAMRKRQLEQEIGRLKNLRNSLKDDGD
;
A
#
# COMPACT_ATOMS: atom_id res chain seq x y z
N MET A 1 -60.00 24.14 -30.75
CA MET A 1 -59.61 22.80 -31.27
C MET A 1 -58.78 22.91 -32.56
N VAL A 2 -57.76 23.79 -32.60
CA VAL A 2 -56.91 23.95 -33.81
C VAL A 2 -55.41 23.72 -33.50
N CYS A 3 -55.00 23.67 -32.23
CA CYS A 3 -53.58 23.52 -31.88
C CYS A 3 -53.09 22.08 -31.72
N ILE A 4 -53.97 21.08 -31.51
CA ILE A 4 -53.54 19.68 -31.31
C ILE A 4 -53.22 19.00 -32.65
N ILE A 5 -53.85 19.41 -33.75
CA ILE A 5 -53.69 18.77 -35.06
C ILE A 5 -52.37 19.18 -35.73
N HIS A 6 -51.80 20.35 -35.38
CA HIS A 6 -50.59 20.84 -36.07
C HIS A 6 -49.28 20.14 -35.63
N LEU A 7 -49.28 19.42 -34.49
CA LEU A 7 -48.08 18.74 -33.98
C LEU A 7 -47.86 17.35 -34.61
N VAL A 8 -48.90 16.76 -35.20
CA VAL A 8 -48.88 15.40 -35.76
C VAL A 8 -48.15 15.34 -37.12
N LEU A 9 -47.85 16.49 -37.74
CA LEU A 9 -47.22 16.60 -39.07
C LEU A 9 -45.81 17.22 -39.03
N LEU A 10 -45.08 17.09 -37.92
CA LEU A 10 -43.66 17.43 -37.88
C LEU A 10 -42.81 16.23 -38.30
N ASN A 11 -42.11 16.36 -39.43
CA ASN A 11 -41.13 15.40 -39.91
C ASN A 11 -40.00 15.24 -38.85
N ARG A 12 -39.36 14.06 -38.77
CA ARG A 12 -38.32 13.74 -37.75
C ARG A 12 -37.27 14.85 -37.63
N LYS A 13 -36.83 15.41 -38.77
CA LYS A 13 -35.87 16.53 -38.83
C LYS A 13 -36.38 17.84 -38.21
N GLN A 14 -37.68 18.11 -38.29
CA GLN A 14 -38.28 19.31 -37.68
C GLN A 14 -38.41 19.16 -36.17
N LYS A 15 -38.66 17.94 -35.67
CA LYS A 15 -38.64 17.64 -34.23
C LYS A 15 -37.24 17.81 -33.64
N GLU A 16 -36.21 17.33 -34.34
CA GLU A 16 -34.80 17.52 -33.94
C GLU A 16 -34.43 19.00 -33.82
N LYS A 17 -34.80 19.83 -34.81
CA LYS A 17 -34.58 21.29 -34.75
C LYS A 17 -35.30 21.96 -33.57
N LEU A 18 -36.52 21.51 -33.26
CA LEU A 18 -37.30 22.02 -32.14
C LEU A 18 -36.65 21.65 -30.80
N ILE A 19 -36.13 20.41 -30.67
CA ILE A 19 -35.40 19.95 -29.49
C ILE A 19 -34.16 20.82 -29.24
N ILE A 20 -33.33 21.05 -30.28
CA ILE A 20 -32.12 21.87 -30.17
C ILE A 20 -32.46 23.29 -29.74
N LYS A 21 -33.54 23.88 -30.29
CA LYS A 21 -33.98 25.22 -29.91
C LYS A 21 -34.44 25.29 -28.45
N LEU A 22 -35.28 24.35 -28.01
CA LEU A 22 -35.78 24.30 -26.63
C LEU A 22 -34.67 24.03 -25.60
N ALA A 23 -33.66 23.23 -25.99
CA ALA A 23 -32.48 22.98 -25.18
C ALA A 23 -31.59 24.23 -25.07
N GLY A 24 -31.40 24.97 -26.17
CA GLY A 24 -30.69 26.26 -26.16
C GLY A 24 -31.40 27.36 -25.35
N GLU A 25 -32.72 27.29 -25.25
CA GLU A 25 -33.54 28.13 -24.37
C GLU A 25 -33.47 27.71 -22.88
N GLY A 26 -32.73 26.65 -22.54
CA GLY A 26 -32.51 26.19 -21.17
C GLY A 26 -33.66 25.40 -20.54
N LYS A 27 -34.61 24.90 -21.35
CA LYS A 27 -35.74 24.13 -20.80
C LYS A 27 -35.32 22.73 -20.32
N PRO A 28 -35.90 22.23 -19.21
CA PRO A 28 -35.57 20.91 -18.71
C PRO A 28 -36.05 19.82 -19.68
N VAL A 29 -35.23 18.79 -19.88
CA VAL A 29 -35.47 17.68 -20.83
C VAL A 29 -36.84 17.01 -20.63
N ARG A 30 -37.34 16.98 -19.39
CA ARG A 30 -38.66 16.43 -19.04
C ARG A 30 -39.83 17.22 -19.67
N GLU A 31 -39.69 18.53 -19.83
CA GLU A 31 -40.70 19.37 -20.49
C GLU A 31 -40.62 19.23 -22.01
N ILE A 32 -39.41 19.14 -22.56
CA ILE A 32 -39.18 18.88 -23.99
C ILE A 32 -39.81 17.55 -24.40
N ALA A 33 -39.67 16.51 -23.56
CA ALA A 33 -40.28 15.20 -23.79
C ALA A 33 -41.82 15.27 -23.88
N LYS A 34 -42.46 16.07 -23.02
CA LYS A 34 -43.92 16.28 -23.05
C LYS A 34 -44.36 17.05 -24.30
N LEU A 35 -43.54 18.00 -24.77
CA LEU A 35 -43.86 18.84 -25.94
C LEU A 35 -43.63 18.13 -27.27
N VAL A 36 -42.58 17.31 -27.37
CA VAL A 36 -42.15 16.67 -28.63
C VAL A 36 -42.65 15.21 -28.73
N HIS A 37 -43.17 14.67 -27.62
CA HIS A 37 -43.60 13.27 -27.48
C HIS A 37 -42.50 12.28 -27.92
N MET A 38 -41.30 12.47 -27.39
CA MET A 38 -40.14 11.61 -27.63
C MET A 38 -39.55 11.11 -26.31
N SER A 39 -38.85 9.98 -26.36
CA SER A 39 -38.19 9.44 -25.18
C SER A 39 -37.10 10.39 -24.71
N ILE A 40 -36.88 10.43 -23.40
CA ILE A 40 -35.83 11.26 -22.79
C ILE A 40 -34.45 10.90 -23.36
N ASN A 41 -34.22 9.62 -23.63
CA ASN A 41 -32.96 9.14 -24.21
C ASN A 41 -32.72 9.67 -25.62
N ASP A 42 -33.73 9.58 -26.49
CA ASP A 42 -33.60 10.10 -27.87
C ASP A 42 -33.34 11.61 -27.86
N ILE A 43 -33.97 12.36 -26.95
CA ILE A 43 -33.76 13.80 -26.79
C ILE A 43 -32.33 14.09 -26.35
N CYS A 44 -31.79 13.34 -25.38
CA CYS A 44 -30.41 13.49 -24.91
C CYS A 44 -29.39 13.18 -26.02
N GLU A 45 -29.62 12.16 -26.84
CA GLU A 45 -28.76 11.85 -28.01
C GLU A 45 -28.77 12.98 -29.04
N ILE A 46 -29.95 13.54 -29.34
CA ILE A 46 -30.08 14.66 -30.29
C ILE A 46 -29.36 15.91 -29.76
N ILE A 47 -29.47 16.19 -28.46
CA ILE A 47 -28.77 17.31 -27.82
C ILE A 47 -27.25 17.09 -27.85
N ARG A 48 -26.75 15.90 -27.46
CA ARG A 48 -25.32 15.57 -27.51
C ARG A 48 -24.75 15.69 -28.93
N LYS A 49 -25.48 15.17 -29.93
CA LYS A 49 -25.11 15.26 -31.34
C LYS A 49 -25.07 16.71 -31.85
N ALA A 50 -25.93 17.58 -31.35
CA ALA A 50 -25.96 19.00 -31.72
C ALA A 50 -24.92 19.85 -30.97
N SER A 51 -24.58 19.48 -29.73
CA SER A 51 -23.58 20.17 -28.90
C SER A 51 -22.13 19.77 -29.24
N GLY A 52 -21.92 18.77 -30.11
CA GLY A 52 -20.58 18.36 -30.55
C GLY A 52 -19.76 17.64 -29.47
N ASP A 53 -20.44 17.10 -28.45
CA ASP A 53 -19.79 16.43 -27.33
C ASP A 53 -19.57 14.94 -27.68
N GLU A 54 -18.58 14.69 -28.55
CA GLU A 54 -18.02 13.37 -28.83
C GLU A 54 -17.13 12.88 -27.67
N ASN A 55 -17.60 13.03 -26.44
CA ASN A 55 -16.98 12.35 -25.31
C ASN A 55 -17.60 10.96 -25.19
N ASP A 56 -16.75 10.01 -25.56
CA ASP A 56 -16.73 8.58 -25.29
C ASP A 56 -17.90 8.04 -24.49
N SER A 57 -18.64 7.18 -25.19
CA SER A 57 -19.41 6.12 -24.58
C SER A 57 -18.46 5.11 -23.91
N GLU A 58 -17.80 5.50 -22.82
CA GLU A 58 -17.21 4.59 -21.83
C GLU A 58 -17.86 4.87 -20.46
N SER A 59 -19.19 4.87 -20.45
CA SER A 59 -19.92 4.52 -19.24
C SER A 59 -20.45 3.09 -19.39
N ASP A 60 -19.53 2.14 -19.57
CA ASP A 60 -19.74 0.73 -19.25
C ASP A 60 -19.78 0.55 -17.71
N HIS A 61 -20.58 1.36 -17.04
CA HIS A 61 -21.40 0.81 -15.97
C HIS A 61 -22.52 0.05 -16.66
N ALA A 62 -22.15 -1.10 -17.23
CA ALA A 62 -23.06 -2.17 -17.50
C ALA A 62 -23.92 -2.29 -16.24
N LYS A 63 -25.19 -1.93 -16.38
CA LYS A 63 -26.27 -2.43 -15.55
C LYS A 63 -26.23 -3.94 -15.74
N LEU A 64 -25.26 -4.60 -15.10
CA LEU A 64 -25.39 -5.96 -14.64
C LEU A 64 -26.70 -5.90 -13.86
N GLU A 65 -27.74 -6.49 -14.44
CA GLU A 65 -29.01 -6.68 -13.76
C GLU A 65 -28.70 -7.01 -12.31
N GLU A 66 -29.06 -6.12 -11.39
CA GLU A 66 -28.74 -6.28 -9.98
C GLU A 66 -29.47 -7.54 -9.52
N LYS A 67 -28.79 -8.69 -9.63
CA LYS A 67 -29.22 -9.90 -8.95
C LYS A 67 -29.30 -9.47 -7.49
N PRO A 68 -30.48 -9.54 -6.86
CA PRO A 68 -30.61 -9.15 -5.46
C PRO A 68 -29.55 -9.92 -4.69
N ILE A 69 -28.81 -9.24 -3.81
CA ILE A 69 -27.63 -9.76 -3.10
C ILE A 69 -27.88 -11.19 -2.56
N SER A 70 -29.11 -11.47 -2.11
CA SER A 70 -29.64 -12.79 -1.72
C SER A 70 -29.47 -13.95 -2.73
N LYS A 71 -29.28 -13.68 -4.02
CA LYS A 71 -29.11 -14.67 -5.10
C LYS A 71 -27.65 -14.95 -5.46
N LEU A 72 -26.70 -14.20 -4.88
CA LEU A 72 -25.27 -14.44 -5.08
C LEU A 72 -24.80 -15.57 -4.16
N SER A 73 -23.69 -16.23 -4.49
CA SER A 73 -23.06 -17.17 -3.56
C SER A 73 -22.57 -16.43 -2.31
N PRO A 74 -22.47 -17.10 -1.13
CA PRO A 74 -21.95 -16.47 0.08
C PRO A 74 -20.58 -15.79 -0.12
N TYR A 75 -19.72 -16.38 -0.97
CA TYR A 75 -18.45 -15.79 -1.40
C TYR A 75 -18.60 -14.45 -2.12
N ALA A 76 -19.51 -14.35 -3.10
CA ALA A 76 -19.71 -13.10 -3.82
C ALA A 76 -20.47 -12.05 -2.97
N GLN A 77 -21.35 -12.50 -2.06
CA GLN A 77 -21.99 -11.63 -1.08
C GLN A 77 -20.97 -11.02 -0.11
N SER A 78 -19.98 -11.78 0.37
CA SER A 78 -18.95 -11.26 1.27
C SER A 78 -18.12 -10.16 0.59
N PHE A 79 -17.80 -10.32 -0.69
CA PHE A 79 -17.11 -9.29 -1.48
C PHE A 79 -17.91 -8.00 -1.59
N TYR A 80 -19.22 -8.09 -1.79
CA TYR A 80 -20.09 -6.92 -1.78
C TYR A 80 -20.07 -6.21 -0.42
N LEU A 81 -20.20 -6.96 0.67
CA LEU A 81 -20.14 -6.41 2.03
C LEU A 81 -18.80 -5.76 2.35
N PHE A 82 -17.68 -6.36 1.92
CA PHE A 82 -16.35 -5.75 2.06
C PHE A 82 -16.20 -4.46 1.25
N ARG A 83 -16.79 -4.41 0.05
CA ARG A 83 -16.83 -3.19 -0.77
C ARG A 83 -17.61 -2.06 -0.07
N GLU A 84 -18.67 -2.40 0.64
CA GLU A 84 -19.44 -1.49 1.51
C GLU A 84 -18.73 -1.17 2.85
N LYS A 85 -17.45 -1.52 2.99
CA LYS A 85 -16.61 -1.28 4.17
C LYS A 85 -17.13 -1.90 5.46
N LYS A 86 -17.92 -2.98 5.36
CA LYS A 86 -18.33 -3.77 6.53
C LYS A 86 -17.13 -4.50 7.12
N ARG A 87 -17.11 -4.63 8.44
CA ARG A 87 -16.03 -5.34 9.14
C ARG A 87 -16.19 -6.84 8.93
N PRO A 88 -15.10 -7.64 8.91
CA PRO A 88 -15.20 -9.10 8.82
C PRO A 88 -16.13 -9.72 9.88
N THR A 89 -16.17 -9.14 11.08
CA THR A 89 -17.12 -9.53 12.15
C THR A 89 -18.58 -9.36 11.74
N ASP A 90 -18.91 -8.27 11.06
CA ASP A 90 -20.28 -7.99 10.61
C ASP A 90 -20.66 -8.93 9.45
N VAL A 91 -19.68 -9.33 8.65
CA VAL A 91 -19.86 -10.28 7.53
C VAL A 91 -20.11 -11.70 8.03
N VAL A 92 -19.41 -12.14 9.09
CA VAL A 92 -19.69 -13.40 9.81
C VAL A 92 -21.15 -13.43 10.25
N ILE A 93 -21.62 -12.34 10.89
CA ILE A 93 -23.00 -12.24 11.40
C ILE A 93 -24.01 -12.19 10.24
N ALA A 94 -23.71 -11.43 9.18
CA ALA A 94 -24.65 -11.23 8.07
C ALA A 94 -24.81 -12.45 7.16
N LEU A 95 -23.76 -13.26 6.99
CA LEU A 95 -23.75 -14.41 6.10
C LEU A 95 -23.79 -15.76 6.82
N ASP A 96 -23.78 -15.76 8.15
CA ASP A 96 -23.76 -16.97 8.99
C ASP A 96 -22.62 -17.94 8.59
N LEU A 97 -21.41 -17.38 8.41
CA LEU A 97 -20.20 -18.10 8.03
C LEU A 97 -19.22 -18.15 9.20
N ASP A 98 -18.38 -19.19 9.25
CA ASP A 98 -17.32 -19.26 10.24
C ASP A 98 -16.23 -18.20 10.01
N ALA A 99 -15.52 -17.84 11.09
CA ALA A 99 -14.52 -16.78 11.07
C ALA A 99 -13.37 -17.09 10.10
N ASP A 100 -12.92 -18.35 10.02
CA ASP A 100 -11.80 -18.75 9.17
C ASP A 100 -12.17 -18.60 7.68
N THR A 101 -13.39 -18.99 7.30
CA THR A 101 -13.92 -18.80 5.95
C THR A 101 -14.03 -17.33 5.58
N VAL A 102 -14.57 -16.48 6.47
CA VAL A 102 -14.67 -15.03 6.20
C VAL A 102 -13.30 -14.37 6.09
N LEU A 103 -12.33 -14.77 6.92
CA LEU A 103 -10.95 -14.29 6.82
C LEU A 103 -10.30 -14.66 5.49
N LYS A 104 -10.51 -15.90 5.01
CA LYS A 104 -10.05 -16.33 3.69
C LYS A 104 -10.66 -15.47 2.58
N TYR A 105 -11.97 -15.23 2.63
CA TYR A 105 -12.66 -14.40 1.64
C TYR A 105 -12.18 -12.95 1.68
N TYR A 106 -11.88 -12.42 2.87
CA TYR A 106 -11.32 -11.08 3.04
C TYR A 106 -9.91 -10.96 2.47
N GLN A 107 -9.07 -11.97 2.67
CA GLN A 107 -7.73 -12.03 2.05
C GLN A 107 -7.83 -12.02 0.53
N ASP A 108 -8.72 -12.83 -0.05
CA ASP A 108 -8.93 -12.87 -1.50
C ASP A 108 -9.47 -11.53 -2.03
N TYR A 109 -10.38 -10.89 -1.29
CA TYR A 109 -10.87 -9.54 -1.59
C TYR A 109 -9.74 -8.50 -1.62
N LEU A 110 -8.83 -8.52 -0.64
CA LEU A 110 -7.68 -7.61 -0.60
C LEU A 110 -6.73 -7.86 -1.78
N ARG A 111 -6.45 -9.12 -2.10
CA ARG A 111 -5.60 -9.50 -3.25
C ARG A 111 -6.19 -9.00 -4.57
N LEU A 112 -7.49 -9.18 -4.77
CA LEU A 112 -8.19 -8.78 -6.00
C LEU A 112 -8.35 -7.25 -6.14
N ASN A 113 -8.31 -6.50 -5.04
CA ASN A 113 -8.28 -5.03 -5.07
C ASN A 113 -6.87 -4.44 -5.18
N GLY A 114 -5.88 -5.21 -5.63
CA GLY A 114 -4.51 -4.74 -5.81
C GLY A 114 -3.74 -4.49 -4.51
N LYS A 115 -4.28 -4.87 -3.34
CA LYS A 115 -3.58 -4.80 -2.04
C LYS A 115 -2.74 -6.06 -1.76
N TYR A 116 -2.32 -6.73 -2.84
CA TYR A 116 -1.51 -7.93 -2.82
C TYR A 116 -0.24 -7.78 -1.97
N GLU A 117 0.45 -6.64 -2.07
CA GLU A 117 1.72 -6.40 -1.37
C GLU A 117 1.56 -6.45 0.14
N LEU A 118 0.46 -5.91 0.67
CA LEU A 118 0.16 -5.92 2.10
C LEU A 118 -0.16 -7.33 2.60
N VAL A 119 -0.98 -8.07 1.85
CA VAL A 119 -1.33 -9.46 2.20
C VAL A 119 -0.10 -10.34 2.18
N ASN A 120 0.76 -10.18 1.17
CA ASN A 120 2.02 -10.90 1.07
C ASN A 120 2.99 -10.53 2.18
N LEU A 121 3.16 -9.23 2.48
CA LEU A 121 4.03 -8.78 3.57
C LEU A 121 3.57 -9.36 4.91
N TYR A 122 2.26 -9.39 5.17
CA TYR A 122 1.71 -10.02 6.38
C TYR A 122 2.02 -11.52 6.45
N HIS A 123 1.86 -12.25 5.34
CA HIS A 123 2.18 -13.68 5.28
C HIS A 123 3.69 -13.96 5.38
N GLN A 124 4.53 -13.13 4.75
CA GLN A 124 5.98 -13.25 4.78
C GLN A 124 6.55 -12.96 6.17
N LEU A 125 6.05 -11.92 6.82
CA LEU A 125 6.48 -11.55 8.17
C LEU A 125 5.94 -12.53 9.21
N GLY A 126 4.69 -12.97 9.10
CA GLY A 126 4.10 -13.99 9.97
C GLY A 126 4.37 -13.73 11.46
N LYS A 127 5.22 -14.57 12.07
CA LYS A 127 5.62 -14.47 13.49
C LYS A 127 6.59 -13.31 13.78
N ASP A 128 7.35 -12.90 12.78
CA ASP A 128 8.35 -11.82 12.87
C ASP A 128 7.74 -10.44 12.64
N LEU A 129 6.42 -10.35 12.47
CA LEU A 129 5.71 -9.08 12.31
C LEU A 129 6.02 -8.11 13.46
N HIS A 130 6.09 -8.59 14.70
CA HIS A 130 6.43 -7.75 15.85
C HIS A 130 7.84 -7.15 15.73
N LEU A 131 8.81 -7.94 15.26
CA LEU A 131 10.18 -7.47 15.06
C LEU A 131 10.26 -6.40 13.97
N PHE A 132 9.51 -6.60 12.88
CA PHE A 132 9.44 -5.62 11.80
C PHE A 132 8.79 -4.30 12.25
N LEU A 133 7.70 -4.36 13.03
CA LEU A 133 7.06 -3.17 13.59
C LEU A 133 8.01 -2.41 14.53
N HIS A 134 8.69 -3.13 15.42
CA HIS A 134 9.68 -2.54 16.31
C HIS A 134 10.83 -1.87 15.54
N LEU A 135 11.31 -2.50 14.46
CA LEU A 135 12.34 -1.90 13.60
C LEU A 135 11.83 -0.62 12.92
N LEU A 136 10.59 -0.63 12.42
CA LEU A 136 9.95 0.54 11.83
C LEU A 136 9.81 1.69 12.83
N ASP A 137 9.42 1.39 14.06
CA ASP A 137 9.31 2.39 15.12
C ASP A 137 10.68 2.99 15.44
N LYS A 138 11.74 2.16 15.52
CA LYS A 138 13.12 2.65 15.71
C LYS A 138 13.60 3.52 14.56
N VAL A 139 13.30 3.14 13.31
CA VAL A 139 13.62 3.96 12.13
C VAL A 139 12.95 5.33 12.21
N LYS A 140 11.71 5.39 12.72
CA LYS A 140 10.97 6.65 12.89
C LYS A 140 11.48 7.48 14.05
N GLU A 141 11.74 6.87 15.20
CA GLU A 141 12.28 7.53 16.40
C GLU A 141 13.62 8.21 16.10
N GLU A 142 14.50 7.50 15.39
CA GLU A 142 15.83 7.98 15.03
C GLU A 142 15.83 8.80 13.72
N CYS A 143 14.65 9.07 13.14
CA CYS A 143 14.48 9.81 11.88
C CYS A 143 15.38 9.31 10.74
N LEU A 144 15.63 8.00 10.66
CA LEU A 144 16.59 7.43 9.72
C LEU A 144 16.07 7.54 8.29
N THR A 145 16.89 8.11 7.42
CA THR A 145 16.61 8.14 5.99
C THR A 145 16.97 6.82 5.33
N LYS A 146 16.50 6.61 4.10
CA LYS A 146 16.90 5.44 3.29
C LYS A 146 18.43 5.31 3.15
N ALA A 147 19.12 6.44 3.03
CA ALA A 147 20.58 6.47 2.93
C ALA A 147 21.23 5.99 4.23
N ASP A 148 20.69 6.41 5.39
CA ASP A 148 21.19 6.01 6.70
C ASP A 148 21.00 4.51 6.94
N ILE A 149 19.85 3.97 6.56
CA ILE A 149 19.58 2.52 6.63
C ILE A 149 20.58 1.75 5.76
N GLN A 150 20.86 2.22 4.55
CA GLN A 150 21.82 1.57 3.66
C GLN A 150 23.25 1.67 4.20
N ALA A 151 23.63 2.80 4.79
CA ALA A 151 24.92 2.99 5.45
C ALA A 151 25.05 2.06 6.67
N LEU A 152 24.00 1.94 7.49
CA LEU A 152 23.94 1.01 8.62
C LEU A 152 24.15 -0.43 8.15
N ILE A 153 23.41 -0.88 7.14
CA ILE A 153 23.56 -2.24 6.59
C ILE A 153 24.98 -2.47 6.08
N SER A 154 25.56 -1.49 5.38
CA SER A 154 26.93 -1.56 4.87
C SER A 154 27.95 -1.62 6.00
N SER A 155 27.70 -0.88 7.08
CA SER A 155 28.58 -0.82 8.25
C SER A 155 28.59 -2.10 9.08
N LEU A 156 27.56 -2.95 9.02
CA LEU A 156 27.49 -4.19 9.80
C LEU A 156 28.68 -5.12 9.56
N HIS A 157 29.11 -5.25 8.29
CA HIS A 157 30.30 -6.05 7.96
C HIS A 157 31.59 -5.43 8.52
N THR A 158 31.70 -4.10 8.48
CA THR A 158 32.83 -3.36 9.04
C THR A 158 32.90 -3.51 10.56
N ILE A 159 31.75 -3.41 11.25
CA ILE A 159 31.64 -3.60 12.70
C ILE A 159 32.10 -5.01 13.10
N GLY A 160 31.66 -6.05 12.38
CA GLY A 160 32.09 -7.41 12.64
C GLY A 160 33.61 -7.59 12.47
N LYS A 161 34.20 -6.97 11.44
CA LYS A 161 35.66 -6.97 11.25
C LYS A 161 36.37 -6.25 12.39
N MET A 162 35.88 -5.08 12.80
CA MET A 162 36.45 -4.29 13.91
C MET A 162 36.40 -5.06 15.23
N GLN A 163 35.32 -5.82 15.50
CA GLN A 163 35.24 -6.66 16.70
C GLN A 163 36.33 -7.74 16.72
N ASN A 164 36.59 -8.38 15.57
CA ASN A 164 37.69 -9.35 15.45
C ASN A 164 39.07 -8.70 15.61
N ASP A 165 39.26 -7.51 15.03
CA ASP A 165 40.52 -6.76 15.15
C ASP A 165 40.78 -6.35 16.61
N ILE A 166 39.73 -5.94 17.35
CA ILE A 166 39.82 -5.63 18.80
C ILE A 166 40.28 -6.87 19.57
N LEU A 167 39.68 -8.03 19.34
CA LEU A 167 40.05 -9.28 20.01
C LEU A 167 41.51 -9.66 19.70
N TYR A 168 41.91 -9.55 18.43
CA TYR A 168 43.28 -9.82 18.02
C TYR A 168 44.27 -8.86 18.69
N LEU A 169 44.00 -7.56 18.68
CA LEU A 169 44.87 -6.55 19.26
C LEU A 169 44.99 -6.71 20.79
N ASP A 170 43.92 -7.08 21.48
CA ASP A 170 43.94 -7.37 22.91
C ASP A 170 44.85 -8.57 23.23
N GLU A 171 44.79 -9.64 22.42
CA GLU A 171 45.68 -10.80 22.57
C GLU A 171 47.16 -10.39 22.36
N GLN A 172 47.44 -9.59 21.32
CA GLN A 172 48.79 -9.09 21.06
C GLN A 172 49.30 -8.18 22.18
N TYR A 173 48.44 -7.31 22.70
CA TYR A 173 48.77 -6.44 23.82
C TYR A 173 49.15 -7.26 25.06
N LYS A 174 48.36 -8.28 25.40
CA LYS A 174 48.65 -9.21 26.52
C LYS A 174 49.99 -9.91 26.36
N LYS A 175 50.29 -10.44 25.16
CA LYS A 175 51.58 -11.09 24.86
C LYS A 175 52.76 -10.14 25.05
N ARG A 176 52.64 -8.91 24.52
CA ARG A 176 53.69 -7.88 24.66
C ARG A 176 53.86 -7.43 26.10
N ALA A 177 52.77 -7.26 26.85
CA ALA A 177 52.81 -6.89 28.26
C ALA A 177 53.52 -7.96 29.11
N MET A 178 53.24 -9.25 28.85
CA MET A 178 53.95 -10.36 29.50
C MET A 178 55.44 -10.35 29.18
N ARG A 179 55.81 -10.15 27.90
CA ARG A 179 57.22 -10.09 27.51
C ARG A 179 57.95 -8.91 28.15
N LYS A 180 57.29 -7.75 28.23
CA LYS A 180 57.83 -6.57 28.92
C LYS A 180 58.13 -6.88 30.39
N ARG A 181 57.19 -7.50 31.12
CA ARG A 181 57.38 -7.90 32.52
C ARG A 181 58.56 -8.86 32.69
N GLN A 182 58.71 -9.84 31.80
CA GLN A 182 59.84 -10.79 31.83
C GLN A 182 61.18 -10.05 31.68
N LEU A 183 61.28 -9.15 30.71
CA LEU A 183 62.50 -8.37 30.47
C LEU A 183 62.81 -7.43 31.64
N GLU A 184 61.81 -6.80 32.25
CA GLU A 184 62.00 -5.95 33.43
C GLU A 184 62.53 -6.74 34.64
N GLN A 185 62.03 -7.96 34.85
CA GLN A 185 62.54 -8.86 35.89
C GLN A 185 64.00 -9.26 35.62
N GLU A 186 64.34 -9.56 34.37
CA GLU A 186 65.69 -9.97 33.97
C GLU A 186 66.69 -8.82 34.10
N ILE A 187 66.32 -7.60 33.70
CA ILE A 187 67.10 -6.38 33.94
C ILE A 187 67.34 -6.19 35.45
N GLY A 188 66.32 -6.41 36.29
CA GLY A 188 66.46 -6.34 37.75
C GLY A 188 67.47 -7.35 38.29
N ARG A 189 67.40 -8.61 37.85
CA ARG A 189 68.34 -9.67 38.23
C ARG A 189 69.78 -9.32 37.83
N LEU A 190 69.99 -8.87 36.59
CA LEU A 190 71.31 -8.50 36.10
C LEU A 190 71.90 -7.30 36.85
N LYS A 191 71.07 -6.31 37.23
CA LYS A 191 71.52 -5.18 38.06
C LYS A 191 71.98 -5.65 39.45
N ASN A 192 71.24 -6.56 40.09
CA ASN A 192 71.61 -7.10 41.39
C ASN A 192 72.92 -7.89 41.32
N LEU A 193 73.06 -8.78 40.32
CA LEU A 193 74.28 -9.57 40.12
C LEU A 193 75.51 -8.67 39.90
N ARG A 194 75.38 -7.64 39.08
CA ARG A 194 76.44 -6.66 38.83
C ARG A 194 76.86 -5.93 40.11
N ASN A 195 75.91 -5.62 40.99
CA ASN A 195 76.22 -4.94 42.24
C ASN A 195 76.96 -5.89 43.20
N SER A 196 76.52 -7.15 43.34
CA SER A 196 77.23 -8.14 44.15
C SER A 196 78.67 -8.38 43.67
N LEU A 197 78.91 -8.45 42.36
CA LEU A 197 80.26 -8.59 41.80
C LEU A 197 81.17 -7.35 42.00
N LYS A 198 80.58 -6.18 42.26
CA LYS A 198 81.36 -4.97 42.62
C LYS A 198 81.73 -4.96 44.09
N ASP A 199 80.87 -5.49 44.95
CA ASP A 199 81.09 -5.53 46.40
C ASP A 199 82.10 -6.63 46.82
N ASP A 200 82.27 -7.69 46.01
CA ASP A 200 83.25 -8.77 46.23
C ASP A 200 84.68 -8.44 45.71
N GLY A 201 84.88 -7.27 45.10
CA GLY A 201 86.13 -6.87 44.43
C GLY A 201 86.93 -5.75 45.09
N ASP A 202 86.50 -5.31 46.29
CA ASP A 202 87.15 -4.31 47.16
C ASP A 202 87.69 -5.01 48.44
#